data_AF-A0A9P6H8M0-F1
#
_entry.id   AF-A0A9P6H8M0-F1
#
_cell.length_a   1.000
_cell.length_b   1.000
_cell.length_c   1.000
_cell.angle_alpha   90.00
_cell.angle_beta   90.00
_cell.angle_gamma   90.00
#
_symmetry.space_group_name_H-M   'P 1'
#
loop_
_entity.id
_entity.type
_entity.pdbx_description
1 polymer ?
#
loop_
_entity_poly.entity_id
_entity_poly.type
_entity_poly.pdbx_seq_one_letter_code
_entity_poly.pdbx_strand_id
1 'polypeptide(L)'
;SSANAVRSPAEYLFTLNLPEPVLKPVDFPQILYPNSINANRSIVSFYTRQIVPRITKRSTIQLAACKRAKGIIGDEEYEDDGNYGSAATLDVEVLQAISKRVHYGKFVSESKFVSDPAAFIPHIQNPNRPALEGLVTKPEVERKLLQWLRERATIYAQNVAADGSPNQDETYKIDVDGVVELYEYYIIPLTKEVEVDYLLQRLDGWTQEQTEELSKQNP
;
A
#
# COMPACT_ATOMS: atom_id res chain seq x y z
N SER A 1 -13.99 -19.59 -2.06
CA SER A 1 -12.82 -20.49 -2.04
C SER A 1 -11.82 -19.94 -1.05
N SER A 2 -11.91 -20.38 0.21
CA SER A 2 -11.06 -19.90 1.31
C SER A 2 -9.76 -20.70 1.31
N ALA A 3 -8.97 -20.55 0.26
CA ALA A 3 -7.73 -21.30 0.07
C ALA A 3 -6.54 -20.45 0.53
N ASN A 4 -5.99 -20.80 1.69
CA ASN A 4 -4.62 -20.51 2.15
C ASN A 4 -4.14 -19.05 2.30
N ALA A 5 -4.95 -18.03 2.02
CA ALA A 5 -4.55 -16.62 2.18
C ALA A 5 -4.09 -16.24 3.61
N VAL A 6 -4.48 -17.03 4.62
CA VAL A 6 -4.25 -16.75 6.05
C VAL A 6 -2.80 -16.99 6.51
N ARG A 7 -1.93 -17.58 5.70
CA ARG A 7 -0.58 -17.99 6.15
C ARG A 7 0.60 -17.51 5.32
N SER A 8 0.36 -16.75 4.24
CA SER A 8 1.46 -16.11 3.51
C SER A 8 1.97 -14.90 4.31
N PRO A 9 3.28 -14.78 4.62
CA PRO A 9 3.80 -13.64 5.38
C PRO A 9 3.66 -12.29 4.64
N ALA A 10 3.25 -12.32 3.38
CA ALA A 10 2.99 -11.17 2.52
C ALA A 10 1.50 -10.78 2.39
N GLU A 11 0.58 -11.54 2.99
CA GLU A 11 -0.86 -11.27 2.92
C GLU A 11 -1.40 -10.77 4.27
N TYR A 12 -2.06 -9.62 4.23
CA TYR A 12 -2.57 -8.94 5.42
C TYR A 12 -4.06 -8.71 5.31
N LEU A 13 -4.78 -9.23 6.29
CA LEU A 13 -6.24 -9.26 6.25
C LEU A 13 -6.81 -7.97 6.85
N PHE A 14 -7.86 -7.46 6.21
CA PHE A 14 -8.58 -6.26 6.65
C PHE A 14 -9.59 -6.55 7.78
N THR A 15 -9.86 -7.83 8.07
CA THR A 15 -10.81 -8.27 9.09
C THR A 15 -10.14 -9.16 10.12
N LEU A 16 -10.60 -9.08 11.38
CA LEU A 16 -10.06 -9.84 12.51
C LEU A 16 -10.80 -11.19 12.73
N ASN A 17 -12.05 -11.31 12.27
CA ASN A 17 -12.87 -12.52 12.45
C ASN A 17 -12.73 -13.44 11.24
N LEU A 18 -11.77 -14.36 11.30
CA LEU A 18 -11.51 -15.32 10.23
C LEU A 18 -12.10 -16.69 10.58
N PRO A 19 -12.80 -17.36 9.64
CA PRO A 19 -13.14 -18.76 9.81
C PRO A 19 -11.87 -19.61 9.84
N GLU A 20 -11.88 -20.70 10.61
CA GLU A 20 -10.74 -21.60 10.68
C GLU A 20 -10.35 -22.13 9.29
N PRO A 21 -9.05 -22.23 8.97
CA PRO A 21 -8.61 -22.75 7.68
C PRO A 21 -9.09 -24.19 7.48
N VAL A 22 -9.84 -24.44 6.42
CA VAL A 22 -10.33 -25.79 6.05
C VAL A 22 -9.19 -26.67 5.52
N LEU A 23 -8.09 -26.06 5.07
CA LEU A 23 -6.94 -26.73 4.49
C LEU A 23 -5.79 -26.88 5.49
N LYS A 24 -5.03 -27.98 5.34
CA LYS A 24 -3.80 -28.20 6.11
C LYS A 24 -2.85 -27.00 5.91
N PRO A 25 -2.18 -26.53 6.97
CA PRO A 25 -1.15 -25.51 6.87
C PRO A 25 -0.12 -25.88 5.81
N VAL A 26 0.18 -24.95 4.91
CA VAL A 26 1.37 -25.02 4.08
C VAL A 26 2.51 -24.45 4.93
N ASP A 27 3.59 -25.20 5.07
CA ASP A 27 4.80 -24.74 5.75
C ASP A 27 5.51 -23.74 4.83
N PHE A 28 5.47 -22.47 5.19
CA PHE A 28 6.26 -21.43 4.54
C PHE A 28 7.58 -21.24 5.30
N PRO A 29 8.71 -21.03 4.62
CA PRO A 29 9.94 -20.65 5.30
C PRO A 29 9.68 -19.37 6.11
N GLN A 30 10.09 -19.35 7.38
CA GLN A 30 10.03 -18.14 8.20
C GLN A 30 11.12 -17.16 7.73
N ILE A 31 10.76 -16.36 6.74
CA ILE A 31 11.64 -15.32 6.19
C ILE A 31 11.64 -14.07 7.10
N LEU A 32 10.50 -13.77 7.72
CA LEU A 32 10.34 -12.62 8.61
C LEU A 32 10.44 -13.04 10.07
N TYR A 33 11.01 -12.16 10.89
CA TYR A 33 10.94 -12.24 12.34
C TYR A 33 9.49 -12.11 12.82
N PRO A 34 9.07 -12.88 13.86
CA PRO A 34 7.74 -12.73 14.44
C PRO A 34 7.45 -11.27 14.81
N ASN A 35 6.34 -10.73 14.30
CA ASN A 35 5.95 -9.33 14.49
C ASN A 35 4.43 -9.18 14.47
N SER A 36 3.95 -8.05 14.98
CA SER A 36 2.51 -7.72 15.09
C SER A 36 2.07 -6.57 14.17
N ILE A 37 2.95 -6.11 13.27
CA ILE A 37 2.74 -4.90 12.48
C ILE A 37 1.60 -5.07 11.47
N ASN A 38 0.62 -4.17 11.50
CA ASN A 38 -0.49 -4.14 10.54
C ASN A 38 -0.97 -2.70 10.28
N ALA A 39 -0.73 -2.21 9.07
CA ALA A 39 -1.08 -0.87 8.62
C ALA A 39 -2.47 -0.78 7.94
N ASN A 40 -3.25 -1.87 7.90
CA ASN A 40 -4.51 -1.93 7.16
C ASN A 40 -5.53 -0.88 7.63
N ARG A 41 -5.55 -0.51 8.92
CA ARG A 41 -6.44 0.54 9.42
C ARG A 41 -6.14 1.90 8.79
N SER A 42 -4.86 2.24 8.66
CA SER A 42 -4.42 3.47 7.98
C SER A 42 -4.75 3.40 6.49
N ILE A 43 -4.52 2.24 5.85
CA ILE A 43 -4.85 2.00 4.43
C ILE A 43 -6.33 2.25 4.12
N VAL A 44 -7.23 1.61 4.87
CA VAL A 44 -8.68 1.83 4.69
C VAL A 44 -9.04 3.30 4.91
N SER A 45 -8.43 3.96 5.90
CA SER A 45 -8.71 5.36 6.21
C SER A 45 -8.36 6.30 5.07
N PHE A 46 -7.12 6.28 4.56
CA PHE A 46 -6.77 7.18 3.45
C PHE A 46 -7.42 6.76 2.13
N TYR A 47 -7.65 5.46 1.90
CA TYR A 47 -8.36 4.98 0.71
C TYR A 47 -9.77 5.57 0.62
N THR A 48 -10.57 5.40 1.68
CA THR A 48 -11.97 5.87 1.71
C THR A 48 -12.08 7.38 1.77
N ARG A 49 -11.15 8.07 2.44
CA ARG A 49 -11.25 9.52 2.67
C ARG A 49 -10.60 10.38 1.60
N GLN A 50 -9.60 9.86 0.89
CA GLN A 50 -8.77 10.65 -0.03
C GLN A 50 -8.80 10.09 -1.45
N ILE A 51 -8.69 8.77 -1.61
CA ILE A 51 -8.61 8.15 -2.93
C ILE A 51 -9.98 8.08 -3.59
N VAL A 52 -10.94 7.43 -2.93
CA VAL A 52 -12.30 7.23 -3.48
C VAL A 52 -12.92 8.56 -3.91
N PRO A 53 -12.95 9.62 -3.07
CA PRO A 53 -13.54 10.90 -3.48
C PRO A 53 -12.81 11.53 -4.67
N ARG A 54 -11.49 11.37 -4.78
CA ARG A 54 -10.70 11.95 -5.88
C ARG A 54 -11.00 11.25 -7.21
N ILE A 55 -11.03 9.92 -7.22
CA ILE A 55 -11.27 9.14 -8.45
C ILE A 55 -12.73 9.22 -8.91
N THR A 56 -13.69 9.31 -7.99
CA THR A 56 -15.12 9.38 -8.34
C THR A 56 -15.60 10.80 -8.62
N LYS A 57 -14.87 11.84 -8.17
CA LYS A 57 -15.26 13.26 -8.26
C LYS A 57 -15.89 13.63 -9.59
N ARG A 58 -15.24 13.26 -10.70
CA ARG A 58 -15.67 13.63 -12.04
C ARG A 58 -17.00 12.97 -12.40
N SER A 59 -17.12 11.67 -12.17
CA SER A 59 -18.35 10.91 -12.39
C SER A 59 -19.49 11.42 -11.52
N THR A 60 -19.21 11.73 -10.25
CA THR A 60 -20.19 12.32 -9.32
C THR A 60 -20.69 13.68 -9.82
N ILE A 61 -19.80 14.57 -10.26
CA ILE A 61 -20.19 15.88 -10.82
C ILE A 61 -21.01 15.72 -12.10
N GLN A 62 -20.61 14.79 -12.98
CA GLN A 62 -21.32 14.53 -14.23
C GLN A 62 -22.72 13.96 -13.98
N LEU A 63 -22.84 13.01 -13.05
CA LEU A 63 -24.13 12.44 -12.64
C LEU A 63 -25.05 13.52 -12.07
N ALA A 64 -24.52 14.37 -11.17
CA ALA A 64 -25.27 15.48 -10.59
C ALA A 64 -25.79 16.45 -11.67
N ALA A 65 -24.96 16.81 -12.65
CA ALA A 65 -25.39 17.65 -13.77
C ALA A 65 -26.50 16.99 -14.61
N CYS A 66 -26.38 15.69 -14.90
CA CYS A 66 -27.41 14.92 -15.60
C CYS A 66 -28.73 14.85 -14.82
N LYS A 67 -28.67 14.69 -13.49
CA LYS A 67 -29.84 14.69 -12.61
C LYS A 67 -30.53 16.05 -12.59
N ARG A 68 -29.75 17.14 -12.49
CA ARG A 68 -30.26 18.51 -12.57
C ARG A 68 -30.99 18.80 -13.87
N ALA A 69 -30.45 18.33 -15.00
CA ALA A 69 -31.10 18.46 -16.30
C ALA A 69 -32.46 17.73 -16.38
N LYS A 70 -32.71 16.74 -15.50
CA LYS A 70 -33.97 16.01 -15.37
C LYS A 70 -34.91 16.58 -14.30
N GLY A 71 -34.56 17.72 -13.71
CA GLY A 71 -35.37 18.39 -12.69
C GLY A 71 -35.17 17.87 -11.26
N ILE A 72 -34.20 16.97 -11.04
CA ILE A 72 -33.78 16.56 -9.69
C ILE A 72 -32.92 17.68 -9.11
N ILE A 73 -33.22 18.13 -7.90
CA ILE A 73 -32.59 19.31 -7.28
C ILE A 73 -32.20 19.04 -5.84
N GLY A 74 -31.19 19.76 -5.34
CA GLY A 74 -30.73 19.64 -3.95
C GLY A 74 -29.90 18.37 -3.73
N ASP A 75 -30.01 17.76 -2.55
CA ASP A 75 -29.16 16.63 -2.15
C ASP A 75 -29.33 15.40 -3.06
N GLU A 76 -30.50 15.25 -3.69
CA GLU A 76 -30.83 14.16 -4.62
C GLU A 76 -29.94 14.18 -5.89
N GLU A 77 -29.34 15.33 -6.23
CA GLU A 77 -28.36 15.45 -7.31
C GLU A 77 -27.11 14.58 -7.05
N TYR A 78 -26.79 14.32 -5.79
CA TYR A 78 -25.59 13.59 -5.36
C TYR A 78 -25.87 12.13 -4.96
N GLU A 79 -27.12 11.66 -5.09
CA GLU A 79 -27.42 10.26 -4.90
C GLU A 79 -26.64 9.37 -5.90
N ASP A 80 -26.23 8.19 -5.44
CA ASP A 80 -25.32 7.28 -6.16
C ASP A 80 -25.93 6.69 -7.45
N ASP A 81 -25.07 6.13 -8.32
CA ASP A 81 -25.43 5.49 -9.59
C ASP A 81 -26.00 4.07 -9.42
N GLY A 82 -25.95 3.52 -8.21
CA GLY A 82 -26.48 2.21 -7.85
C GLY A 82 -25.56 1.01 -8.14
N ASN A 83 -24.33 1.24 -8.61
CA ASN A 83 -23.38 0.19 -9.00
C ASN A 83 -22.52 -0.32 -7.83
N TYR A 84 -23.15 -0.55 -6.68
CA TYR A 84 -22.44 -0.94 -5.44
C TYR A 84 -21.63 -2.24 -5.58
N GLY A 85 -22.13 -3.20 -6.36
CA GLY A 85 -21.50 -4.52 -6.51
C GLY A 85 -20.15 -4.47 -7.22
N SER A 86 -20.07 -3.76 -8.36
CA SER A 86 -18.82 -3.62 -9.13
C SER A 86 -17.82 -2.69 -8.44
N ALA A 87 -18.31 -1.61 -7.82
CA ALA A 87 -17.47 -0.70 -7.03
C ALA A 87 -16.81 -1.44 -5.86
N ALA A 88 -17.58 -2.20 -5.09
CA ALA A 88 -17.06 -2.93 -3.93
C ALA A 88 -16.01 -3.99 -4.30
N THR A 89 -16.16 -4.70 -5.43
CA THR A 89 -15.15 -5.68 -5.87
C THR A 89 -13.83 -5.01 -6.25
N LEU A 90 -13.89 -3.87 -6.95
CA LEU A 90 -12.71 -3.11 -7.33
C LEU A 90 -12.02 -2.50 -6.09
N ASP A 91 -12.81 -1.98 -5.14
CA ASP A 91 -12.28 -1.45 -3.89
C ASP A 91 -11.48 -2.50 -3.10
N VAL A 92 -11.99 -3.72 -3.03
CA VAL A 92 -11.30 -4.83 -2.35
C VAL A 92 -9.98 -5.15 -3.03
N GLU A 93 -9.94 -5.22 -4.37
CA GLU A 93 -8.71 -5.49 -5.11
C GLU A 93 -7.66 -4.39 -4.90
N VAL A 94 -8.07 -3.13 -4.94
CA VAL A 94 -7.15 -1.99 -4.74
C VAL A 94 -6.63 -1.96 -3.30
N LEU A 95 -7.51 -2.17 -2.31
CA LEU A 95 -7.11 -2.26 -0.90
C LEU A 95 -6.11 -3.40 -0.68
N GLN A 96 -6.35 -4.58 -1.23
CA GLN A 96 -5.43 -5.71 -1.16
C GLN A 96 -4.08 -5.40 -1.81
N ALA A 97 -4.07 -4.76 -2.98
CA ALA A 97 -2.85 -4.38 -3.67
C ALA A 97 -2.03 -3.36 -2.86
N ILE A 98 -2.67 -2.34 -2.30
CA ILE A 98 -2.03 -1.34 -1.44
C ILE A 98 -1.48 -2.01 -0.17
N SER A 99 -2.28 -2.86 0.47
CA SER A 99 -1.86 -3.59 1.67
C SER A 99 -0.63 -4.44 1.41
N LYS A 100 -0.64 -5.25 0.35
CA LYS A 100 0.51 -6.05 -0.05
C LYS A 100 1.74 -5.17 -0.29
N ARG A 101 1.59 -4.05 -1.01
CA ARG A 101 2.70 -3.14 -1.33
C ARG A 101 3.33 -2.53 -0.07
N VAL A 102 2.50 -2.02 0.83
CA VAL A 102 2.93 -1.37 2.08
C VAL A 102 3.60 -2.39 3.01
N HIS A 103 2.97 -3.55 3.23
CA HIS A 103 3.52 -4.55 4.14
C HIS A 103 4.73 -5.29 3.57
N TYR A 104 4.96 -5.23 2.26
CA TYR A 104 6.22 -5.71 1.68
C TYR A 104 7.45 -5.00 2.26
N GLY A 105 7.27 -3.82 2.86
CA GLY A 105 8.30 -3.11 3.63
C GLY A 105 8.96 -4.00 4.70
N LYS A 106 8.25 -4.95 5.30
CA LYS A 106 8.84 -5.87 6.28
C LYS A 106 9.96 -6.73 5.68
N PHE A 107 9.75 -7.25 4.47
CA PHE A 107 10.77 -8.04 3.77
C PHE A 107 11.94 -7.17 3.33
N VAL A 108 11.64 -5.94 2.89
CA VAL A 108 12.67 -4.95 2.54
C VAL A 108 13.54 -4.64 3.77
N SER A 109 12.91 -4.47 4.93
CA SER A 109 13.61 -4.20 6.20
C SER A 109 14.42 -5.38 6.67
N GLU A 110 13.86 -6.60 6.60
CA GLU A 110 14.62 -7.82 6.93
C GLU A 110 15.85 -7.97 6.03
N SER A 111 15.70 -7.77 4.73
CA SER A 111 16.81 -7.82 3.79
C SER A 111 17.89 -6.78 4.11
N LYS A 112 17.50 -5.55 4.45
CA LYS A 112 18.45 -4.48 4.84
C LYS A 112 19.14 -4.81 6.16
N PHE A 113 18.38 -5.27 7.17
CA PHE A 113 18.91 -5.65 8.48
C PHE A 113 19.91 -6.79 8.37
N VAL A 114 19.57 -7.86 7.65
CA VAL A 114 20.48 -9.02 7.46
C VAL A 114 21.75 -8.63 6.70
N SER A 115 21.70 -7.62 5.82
CA SER A 115 22.88 -7.16 5.07
C SER A 115 23.89 -6.39 5.91
N ASP A 116 23.43 -5.65 6.93
CA ASP A 116 24.29 -4.86 7.83
C ASP A 116 23.62 -4.71 9.21
N PRO A 117 23.61 -5.76 10.05
CA PRO A 117 22.93 -5.71 11.35
C PRO A 117 23.52 -4.65 12.27
N ALA A 118 24.84 -4.43 12.18
CA ALA A 118 25.58 -3.49 13.03
C ALA A 118 25.07 -2.05 12.90
N ALA A 119 24.65 -1.63 11.70
CA ALA A 119 24.07 -0.30 11.49
C ALA A 119 22.71 -0.11 12.18
N PHE A 120 21.89 -1.17 12.30
CA PHE A 120 20.52 -1.07 12.83
C PHE A 120 20.44 -1.33 14.34
N ILE A 121 21.21 -2.30 14.86
CA ILE A 121 21.12 -2.77 16.26
C ILE A 121 21.12 -1.61 17.29
N PRO A 122 22.03 -0.63 17.24
CA PRO A 122 22.06 0.47 18.22
C PRO A 122 20.76 1.28 18.25
N HIS A 123 20.12 1.46 17.09
CA HIS A 123 18.89 2.22 16.94
C HIS A 123 17.63 1.40 17.24
N ILE A 124 17.74 0.07 17.30
CA ILE A 124 16.67 -0.83 17.75
C ILE A 124 16.72 -0.95 19.28
N GLN A 125 17.90 -1.20 19.87
CA GLN A 125 18.07 -1.34 21.33
C GLN A 125 17.79 -0.04 22.08
N ASN A 126 18.17 1.09 21.50
CA ASN A 126 17.77 2.43 21.95
C ASN A 126 16.90 3.07 20.86
N PRO A 127 15.56 2.87 20.90
CA PRO A 127 14.65 3.20 19.81
C PRO A 127 14.85 4.60 19.25
N ASN A 128 15.41 4.68 18.04
CA ASN A 128 15.62 5.93 17.32
C ASN A 128 14.98 5.83 15.94
N ARG A 129 13.69 6.15 15.88
CA ARG A 129 12.88 6.09 14.65
C ARG A 129 13.48 6.93 13.51
N PRO A 130 13.86 8.20 13.70
CA PRO A 130 14.47 9.00 12.63
C PRO A 130 15.76 8.39 12.06
N ALA A 131 16.61 7.80 12.90
CA ALA A 131 17.83 7.15 12.44
C ALA A 131 17.52 5.88 11.62
N LEU A 132 16.60 5.04 12.11
CA LEU A 132 16.14 3.85 11.37
C LEU A 132 15.53 4.24 10.01
N GLU A 133 14.69 5.28 9.99
CA GLU A 133 14.11 5.81 8.76
C GLU A 133 15.18 6.26 7.77
N GLY A 134 16.21 6.97 8.25
CA GLY A 134 17.35 7.39 7.44
C GLY A 134 18.13 6.23 6.84
N LEU A 135 18.31 5.13 7.58
CA LEU A 135 18.99 3.91 7.11
C LEU A 135 18.19 3.17 6.04
N VAL A 136 16.86 3.15 6.16
CA VAL A 136 16.00 2.47 5.18
C VAL A 136 15.68 3.33 3.96
N THR A 137 15.76 4.65 4.06
CA THR A 137 15.38 5.58 3.00
C THR A 137 16.47 5.74 1.95
N LYS A 138 16.09 5.64 0.68
CA LYS A 138 16.96 5.96 -0.47
C LYS A 138 16.24 7.00 -1.34
N PRO A 139 16.44 8.32 -1.11
CA PRO A 139 15.65 9.37 -1.75
C PRO A 139 15.72 9.33 -3.29
N GLU A 140 16.85 8.92 -3.85
CA GLU A 140 16.98 8.78 -5.30
C GLU A 140 16.13 7.66 -5.89
N VAL A 141 15.96 6.55 -5.15
CA VAL A 141 15.11 5.44 -5.58
C VAL A 141 13.65 5.85 -5.55
N GLU A 142 13.24 6.59 -4.52
CA GLU A 142 11.88 7.14 -4.40
C GLU A 142 11.58 8.13 -5.53
N ARG A 143 12.51 9.04 -5.83
CA ARG A 143 12.35 10.00 -6.93
C ARG A 143 12.21 9.30 -8.29
N LYS A 144 13.04 8.29 -8.55
CA LYS A 144 12.97 7.47 -9.77
C LYS A 144 11.66 6.69 -9.84
N LEU A 145 11.19 6.15 -8.71
CA LEU A 145 9.90 5.47 -8.62
C LEU A 145 8.74 6.41 -8.99
N LEU A 146 8.71 7.62 -8.45
CA LEU A 146 7.65 8.59 -8.74
C LEU A 146 7.66 9.04 -10.22
N GLN A 147 8.86 9.27 -10.79
CA GLN A 147 8.97 9.59 -12.22
C GLN A 147 8.46 8.44 -13.09
N TRP A 148 8.93 7.22 -12.82
CA TRP A 148 8.50 6.02 -13.55
C TRP A 148 6.99 5.80 -13.41
N LEU A 149 6.43 6.03 -12.23
CA LEU A 149 4.99 5.90 -11.98
C LEU A 149 4.19 6.89 -12.82
N ARG A 150 4.64 8.15 -12.91
CA ARG A 150 4.02 9.16 -13.78
C ARG A 150 4.03 8.74 -15.24
N GLU A 151 5.16 8.26 -15.75
CA GLU A 151 5.28 7.77 -17.12
C GLU A 151 4.31 6.61 -17.38
N ARG A 152 4.24 5.64 -16.46
CA ARG A 152 3.29 4.51 -16.55
C ARG A 152 1.84 4.96 -16.51
N ALA A 153 1.47 5.80 -15.56
CA ALA A 153 0.11 6.32 -15.43
C ALA A 153 -0.30 7.09 -16.70
N THR A 154 0.62 7.85 -17.30
CA THR A 154 0.37 8.55 -18.58
C THR A 154 0.09 7.57 -19.71
N ILE A 155 0.85 6.47 -19.82
CA ILE A 155 0.64 5.43 -20.83
C ILE A 155 -0.74 4.78 -20.66
N TYR A 156 -1.13 4.45 -19.42
CA TYR A 156 -2.45 3.85 -19.14
C TYR A 156 -3.61 4.84 -19.32
N ALA A 157 -3.37 6.14 -19.16
CA ALA A 157 -4.38 7.18 -19.35
C ALA A 157 -4.69 7.45 -20.82
N GLN A 158 -3.81 7.09 -21.75
CA GLN A 158 -4.02 7.24 -23.19
C GLN A 158 -4.99 6.15 -23.68
N ASN A 159 -6.23 6.52 -24.03
CA ASN A 159 -7.12 5.63 -24.77
C ASN A 159 -6.56 5.47 -26.19
N VAL A 160 -6.22 4.24 -26.57
CA VAL A 160 -5.96 3.87 -27.97
C VAL A 160 -7.32 3.63 -28.62
N ALA A 161 -7.63 4.37 -29.70
CA ALA A 161 -8.85 4.12 -30.47
C ALA A 161 -8.79 2.71 -31.11
N ALA A 162 -9.93 2.17 -31.52
CA ALA A 162 -10.00 0.84 -32.15
C ALA A 162 -9.15 0.69 -33.42
N ASP A 163 -8.70 1.81 -34.01
CA ASP A 163 -7.81 1.90 -35.17
C ASP A 163 -6.34 2.16 -34.83
N GLY A 164 -5.97 2.20 -33.54
CA GLY A 164 -4.60 2.43 -33.09
C GLY A 164 -4.18 3.90 -32.99
N SER A 165 -5.05 4.86 -33.33
CA SER A 165 -4.72 6.28 -33.24
C SER A 165 -4.91 6.84 -31.81
N PRO A 166 -4.08 7.82 -31.39
CA PRO A 166 -4.29 8.52 -30.12
C PRO A 166 -5.53 9.41 -30.22
N ASN A 167 -6.56 9.08 -29.43
CA ASN A 167 -7.83 9.81 -29.43
C ASN A 167 -7.65 11.13 -28.66
N GLN A 168 -7.59 12.27 -29.36
CA GLN A 168 -7.27 13.58 -28.76
C GLN A 168 -8.46 14.22 -28.01
N ASP A 169 -9.68 13.73 -28.23
CA ASP A 169 -10.92 14.37 -27.72
C ASP A 169 -11.49 13.73 -26.44
N GLU A 170 -10.92 12.63 -25.94
CA GLU A 170 -11.33 12.05 -24.67
C GLU A 170 -10.38 12.49 -23.54
N THR A 171 -10.87 13.42 -22.72
CA THR A 171 -10.37 13.66 -21.35
C THR A 171 -9.92 12.35 -20.68
N TYR A 172 -8.64 12.29 -20.31
CA TYR A 172 -8.00 11.16 -19.63
C TYR A 172 -8.92 10.50 -18.60
N LYS A 173 -9.09 9.18 -18.71
CA LYS A 173 -9.89 8.39 -17.75
C LYS A 173 -9.25 8.33 -16.36
N ILE A 174 -7.96 8.63 -16.25
CA ILE A 174 -7.16 8.51 -15.03
C ILE A 174 -6.50 9.86 -14.71
N ASP A 175 -6.63 10.30 -13.46
CA ASP A 175 -5.90 11.44 -12.89
C ASP A 175 -4.45 11.02 -12.61
N VAL A 176 -3.55 11.31 -13.55
CA VAL A 176 -2.11 10.95 -13.47
C VAL A 176 -1.45 11.57 -12.24
N ASP A 177 -1.70 12.85 -11.97
CA ASP A 177 -1.12 13.52 -10.81
C ASP A 177 -1.71 12.95 -9.51
N GLY A 178 -2.99 12.60 -9.50
CA GLY A 178 -3.61 11.90 -8.36
C GLY A 178 -2.96 10.57 -8.03
N VAL A 179 -2.53 9.80 -9.04
CA VAL A 179 -1.80 8.54 -8.81
C VAL A 179 -0.40 8.80 -8.23
N VAL A 180 0.31 9.81 -8.72
CA VAL A 180 1.65 10.16 -8.20
C VAL A 180 1.56 10.66 -6.76
N GLU A 181 0.64 11.58 -6.49
CA GLU A 181 0.39 12.12 -5.15
C GLU A 181 -0.02 11.02 -4.17
N LEU A 182 -0.83 10.04 -4.60
CA LEU A 182 -1.17 8.88 -3.79
C LEU A 182 0.07 8.13 -3.31
N TYR A 183 1.02 7.88 -4.23
CA TYR A 183 2.25 7.19 -3.88
C TYR A 183 3.16 8.04 -2.98
N GLU A 184 3.34 9.31 -3.33
CA GLU A 184 4.24 10.23 -2.64
C GLU A 184 3.79 10.52 -1.21
N TYR A 185 2.50 10.77 -0.99
CA TYR A 185 2.00 11.23 0.31
C TYR A 185 1.42 10.13 1.19
N TYR A 186 1.05 8.96 0.64
CA TYR A 186 0.41 7.90 1.43
C TYR A 186 1.17 6.58 1.37
N ILE A 187 1.40 6.02 0.17
CA ILE A 187 1.95 4.66 0.06
C ILE A 187 3.42 4.62 0.50
N ILE A 188 4.27 5.52 -0.01
CA ILE A 188 5.69 5.55 0.33
C ILE A 188 5.89 5.84 1.83
N PRO A 189 5.29 6.90 2.43
CA PRO A 189 5.44 7.18 3.85
C PRO A 189 4.98 6.02 4.75
N LEU A 190 3.79 5.46 4.48
CA LEU A 190 3.27 4.35 5.29
C LEU A 190 4.13 3.09 5.15
N THR A 191 4.74 2.87 3.98
CA THR A 191 5.70 1.77 3.80
C THR A 191 6.91 1.97 4.71
N LYS A 192 7.47 3.19 4.78
CA LYS A 192 8.59 3.50 5.68
C LYS A 192 8.22 3.31 7.16
N GLU A 193 7.01 3.74 7.55
CA GLU A 193 6.51 3.49 8.91
C GLU A 193 6.50 1.99 9.23
N VAL A 194 6.00 1.15 8.31
CA VAL A 194 6.02 -0.31 8.45
C VAL A 194 7.45 -0.87 8.50
N GLU A 195 8.36 -0.33 7.70
CA GLU A 195 9.78 -0.71 7.70
C GLU A 195 10.41 -0.47 9.09
N VAL A 196 10.23 0.74 9.62
CA VAL A 196 10.76 1.14 10.94
C VAL A 196 10.09 0.35 12.07
N ASP A 197 8.76 0.21 12.05
CA ASP A 197 8.02 -0.53 13.06
C ASP A 197 8.41 -2.00 13.11
N TYR A 198 8.70 -2.61 11.96
CA TYR A 198 9.23 -3.97 11.89
C TYR A 198 10.61 -4.08 12.52
N LEU A 199 11.53 -3.16 12.19
CA LEU A 199 12.89 -3.14 12.74
C LEU A 199 12.89 -3.00 14.26
N LEU A 200 11.96 -2.21 14.81
CA LEU A 200 11.84 -2.05 16.26
C LEU A 200 11.42 -3.34 17.00
N GLN A 201 10.71 -4.26 16.33
CA GLN A 201 10.34 -5.56 16.90
C GLN A 201 11.37 -6.66 16.58
N ARG A 202 12.38 -6.36 15.76
CA ARG A 202 13.26 -7.38 15.16
C ARG A 202 14.16 -8.11 16.16
N LEU A 203 14.42 -7.50 17.31
CA LEU A 203 15.27 -8.05 18.37
C LEU A 203 14.47 -8.48 19.61
N ASP A 204 13.12 -8.47 19.53
CA ASP A 204 12.26 -8.78 20.68
C ASP A 204 12.52 -10.20 21.19
N GLY A 205 13.01 -10.35 22.43
CA GLY A 205 13.30 -11.65 23.02
C GLY A 205 14.71 -12.19 22.75
N TRP A 206 15.58 -11.41 22.12
CA TRP A 206 17.01 -11.75 21.99
C TRP A 206 17.78 -11.42 23.27
N THR A 207 18.80 -12.23 23.58
CA THR A 207 19.75 -11.92 24.66
C THR A 207 20.78 -10.89 24.19
N GLN A 208 21.46 -10.25 25.15
CA GLN A 208 22.52 -9.31 24.86
C GLN A 208 23.68 -9.98 24.10
N GLU A 209 24.06 -11.20 24.48
CA GLU A 209 25.11 -12.00 23.82
C GLU A 209 24.77 -12.29 22.35
N GLN A 210 23.52 -12.69 22.06
CA GLN A 210 23.05 -12.94 20.68
C GLN A 210 23.10 -11.67 19.83
N THR A 211 22.73 -10.54 20.44
CA THR A 211 22.73 -9.24 19.74
C THR A 211 24.15 -8.77 19.45
N GLU A 212 25.07 -8.94 20.41
CA GLU A 212 26.48 -8.61 20.24
C GLU A 212 27.17 -9.51 19.20
N GLU A 213 26.86 -10.81 19.17
CA GLU A 213 27.37 -11.72 18.15
C GLU A 213 26.90 -11.32 16.75
N LEU A 214 25.63 -10.96 16.61
CA LEU A 214 25.07 -10.48 15.34
C LEU A 214 25.70 -9.16 14.88
N SER A 215 25.99 -8.26 15.82
CA SER A 215 26.68 -6.99 15.50
C SER A 215 28.12 -7.17 15.01
N LYS A 216 28.74 -8.32 15.32
CA LYS A 216 30.11 -8.66 14.91
C LYS A 216 30.15 -9.41 13.58
N GLN A 217 29.00 -9.91 13.11
CA GLN A 217 28.86 -10.45 11.75
C GLN A 217 28.81 -9.29 10.76
N ASN A 218 29.99 -8.77 10.39
CA ASN A 218 30.11 -7.89 9.24
C ASN A 218 30.06 -8.69 7.92
N PRO A 219 29.54 -8.10 6.84
CA PRO A 219 29.31 -8.78 5.54
C PRO A 219 30.58 -9.27 4.85
#